data_AF-A0A2G1WD54-F1
#
_entry.id   AF-A0A2G1WD54-F1
#
_cell.length_a   1.000
_cell.length_b   1.000
_cell.length_c   1.000
_cell.angle_alpha   90.00
_cell.angle_beta   90.00
_cell.angle_gamma   90.00
#
_symmetry.space_group_name_H-M   'P 1'
#
loop_
_entity.id
_entity.type
_entity.pdbx_description
1 polymer ?
#
loop_
_entity_poly.entity_id
_entity_poly.type
_entity_poly.pdbx_seq_one_letter_code
_entity_poly.pdbx_strand_id
1 'polypeptide(L)'
;MTSTFLPEPSNASINLRTSLPPLAVSDQCYLQGVHVCDVTGTGDLSPDCDASALPIAQRCLHESDAIVVQDPSLLPTDVSAAMAIPVHCDGAVQSVIVLFAKSANEAIPDPVGVFEVWRPVGPYDEVALREGYYGKLERFQNVSSFVRFEKGNGLPGVVWEQGRALAQDDLANHMGFLRAAGASADLLNSAVGLPIFAEQYLSTAILIQSKRSPMARAIEVWNIDGKECELTSQAYGDVEQAFRLDSGTRVPLATGILGLVAEHQRVVLIEDMEALLLTRPADRVMPSPTAGLAIPFFDGSHLSSITVLMF
;
A
#
# COMPACT_ATOMS: atom_id res chain seq x y z
N MET A 1 11.27 -4.82 41.63
CA MET A 1 10.81 -4.76 40.24
C MET A 1 11.13 -3.37 39.73
N THR A 2 12.32 -3.18 39.18
CA THR A 2 12.73 -1.94 38.52
C THR A 2 12.06 -1.92 37.15
N SER A 3 11.05 -1.07 37.00
CA SER A 3 10.47 -0.74 35.70
C SER A 3 11.53 0.04 34.93
N THR A 4 12.15 -0.62 33.96
CA THR A 4 13.00 0.03 32.96
C THR A 4 12.07 0.76 32.01
N PHE A 5 11.92 2.07 32.20
CA PHE A 5 11.35 2.93 31.16
C PHE A 5 12.32 2.89 29.99
N LEU A 6 11.90 2.25 28.89
CA LEU A 6 12.54 2.49 27.59
C LEU A 6 12.26 3.96 27.23
N PRO A 7 13.29 4.76 26.89
CA PRO A 7 13.05 6.12 26.40
C PRO A 7 12.16 6.03 25.16
N GLU A 8 11.16 6.92 25.07
CA GLU A 8 10.38 7.05 23.83
C GLU A 8 11.36 7.35 22.69
N PRO A 9 11.37 6.57 21.59
CA PRO A 9 12.19 6.90 20.44
C PRO A 9 11.78 8.29 19.94
N SER A 10 12.74 9.22 19.92
CA SER A 10 12.49 10.56 19.41
C SER A 10 12.48 10.51 17.88
N ASN A 11 11.32 10.73 17.28
CA ASN A 11 11.16 10.81 15.82
C ASN A 11 11.91 12.01 15.20
N ALA A 12 12.42 12.96 16.00
CA ALA A 12 12.98 14.24 15.55
C ALA A 12 14.25 14.14 14.68
N SER A 13 14.89 12.97 14.58
CA SER A 13 16.09 12.75 13.76
C SER A 13 15.86 11.88 12.52
N ILE A 14 14.64 11.43 12.26
CA ILE A 14 14.35 10.50 11.16
C ILE A 14 14.23 11.28 9.85
N ASN A 15 15.04 10.89 8.86
CA ASN A 15 14.99 11.50 7.53
C ASN A 15 13.92 10.82 6.67
N LEU A 16 12.92 11.59 6.25
CA LEU A 16 11.92 11.13 5.28
C LEU A 16 12.53 11.06 3.88
N ARG A 17 12.17 10.02 3.13
CA ARG A 17 12.54 9.83 1.73
C ARG A 17 11.41 10.27 0.81
N THR A 18 11.74 10.68 -0.41
CA THR A 18 10.77 10.87 -1.50
C THR A 18 10.77 9.72 -2.50
N SER A 19 11.79 8.85 -2.45
CA SER A 19 11.90 7.68 -3.31
C SER A 19 12.73 6.58 -2.67
N LEU A 20 12.41 5.33 -3.00
CA LEU A 20 13.25 4.15 -2.85
C LEU A 20 13.55 3.59 -4.25
N PRO A 21 14.67 3.98 -4.90
CA PRO A 21 15.15 3.35 -6.14
C PRO A 21 15.50 1.87 -5.87
N PRO A 22 15.58 0.98 -6.90
CA PRO A 22 15.43 -0.48 -6.80
C PRO A 22 15.67 -0.99 -5.41
N LEU A 23 14.55 -1.12 -4.71
CA LEU A 23 14.48 -1.45 -3.30
C LEU A 23 15.62 -2.43 -2.98
N ALA A 24 16.42 -2.15 -1.94
CA ALA A 24 17.34 -3.12 -1.34
C ALA A 24 16.59 -4.28 -0.65
N VAL A 25 15.39 -4.56 -1.14
CA VAL A 25 14.48 -5.63 -0.81
C VAL A 25 14.85 -6.69 -1.82
N SER A 26 15.29 -7.84 -1.29
CA SER A 26 15.55 -9.11 -1.97
C SER A 26 15.34 -9.10 -3.49
N ASP A 27 16.27 -9.65 -4.26
CA ASP A 27 16.19 -9.80 -5.72
C ASP A 27 14.81 -10.26 -6.26
N GLN A 28 14.00 -10.91 -5.42
CA GLN A 28 12.63 -11.35 -5.66
C GLN A 28 11.52 -10.28 -5.49
N CYS A 29 11.78 -9.03 -5.12
CA CYS A 29 10.72 -8.02 -4.95
C CYS A 29 10.02 -7.70 -6.28
N TYR A 30 8.68 -7.70 -6.28
CA TYR A 30 7.87 -7.33 -7.45
C TYR A 30 7.99 -5.84 -7.80
N LEU A 31 8.19 -4.99 -6.79
CA LEU A 31 8.33 -3.55 -7.01
C LEU A 31 9.76 -3.22 -7.45
N GLN A 32 9.87 -2.42 -8.51
CA GLN A 32 11.12 -1.81 -8.97
C GLN A 32 11.42 -0.50 -8.23
N GLY A 33 10.40 0.16 -7.69
CA GLY A 33 10.57 1.40 -6.95
C GLY A 33 9.28 1.87 -6.31
N VAL A 34 9.44 2.62 -5.22
CA VAL A 34 8.35 3.28 -4.48
C VAL A 34 8.70 4.75 -4.38
N HIS A 35 7.81 5.61 -4.86
CA HIS A 35 8.02 7.06 -4.87
C HIS A 35 6.85 7.76 -4.21
N VAL A 36 7.14 8.85 -3.51
CA VAL A 36 6.17 9.72 -2.84
C VAL A 36 6.39 11.13 -3.34
N CYS A 37 5.37 11.69 -3.98
CA CYS A 37 5.36 13.04 -4.47
C CYS A 37 4.32 13.85 -3.70
N ASP A 38 4.77 14.72 -2.80
CA ASP A 38 3.88 15.58 -2.04
C ASP A 38 3.31 16.70 -2.91
N VAL A 39 2.11 17.16 -2.55
CA VAL A 39 1.45 18.30 -3.17
C VAL A 39 1.68 19.52 -2.29
N THR A 40 2.14 20.60 -2.91
CA THR A 40 2.40 21.87 -2.23
C THR A 40 1.10 22.65 -2.02
N GLY A 41 1.14 23.71 -1.21
CA GLY A 41 -0.03 24.57 -0.98
C GLY A 41 -0.57 25.29 -2.23
N THR A 42 0.14 25.28 -3.37
CA THR A 42 -0.36 25.78 -4.66
C THR A 42 -1.15 24.75 -5.45
N GLY A 43 -1.19 23.49 -4.99
CA GLY A 43 -1.79 22.37 -5.70
C GLY A 43 -0.86 21.69 -6.71
N ASP A 44 0.41 22.11 -6.79
CA ASP A 44 1.42 21.48 -7.65
C ASP A 44 2.24 20.45 -6.88
N LEU A 45 2.76 19.44 -7.57
CA LEU A 45 3.71 18.49 -6.98
C LEU A 45 5.00 19.20 -6.54
N SER A 46 5.54 18.76 -5.40
CA SER A 46 6.78 19.26 -4.83
C SER A 46 7.94 19.10 -5.82
N PRO A 47 8.87 20.07 -5.89
CA PRO A 47 10.09 19.96 -6.69
C PRO A 47 10.96 18.74 -6.35
N ASP A 48 10.79 18.17 -5.15
CA ASP A 48 11.53 16.98 -4.69
C ASP A 48 10.93 15.66 -5.20
N CYS A 49 9.81 15.71 -5.93
CA CYS A 49 9.23 14.55 -6.61
C CYS A 49 10.22 13.99 -7.64
N ASP A 50 10.47 12.68 -7.55
CA ASP A 50 11.41 12.00 -8.44
C ASP A 50 11.00 12.16 -9.91
N ALA A 51 11.96 12.54 -10.76
CA ALA A 51 11.71 12.84 -12.17
C ALA A 51 11.12 11.64 -12.95
N SER A 52 11.41 10.40 -12.52
CA SER A 52 10.87 9.18 -13.13
C SER A 52 9.40 8.94 -12.76
N ALA A 53 8.97 9.37 -11.56
CA ALA A 53 7.60 9.26 -11.09
C ALA A 53 6.73 10.46 -11.48
N LEU A 54 7.35 11.62 -11.73
CA LEU A 54 6.67 12.90 -11.94
C LEU A 54 5.55 12.86 -13.01
N PRO A 55 5.75 12.31 -14.23
CA PRO A 55 4.69 12.32 -15.25
C PRO A 55 3.44 11.52 -14.82
N ILE A 56 3.66 10.43 -14.10
CA ILE A 56 2.59 9.55 -13.61
C ILE A 56 1.90 10.17 -12.40
N ALA A 57 2.68 10.77 -11.49
CA ALA A 57 2.15 11.49 -10.35
C ALA A 57 1.29 12.69 -10.79
N GLN A 58 1.69 13.44 -11.83
CA GLN A 58 0.92 14.54 -12.39
C GLN A 58 -0.42 14.09 -12.96
N ARG A 59 -0.43 12.94 -13.67
CA ARG A 59 -1.67 12.35 -14.18
C ARG A 59 -2.61 11.94 -13.05
N CYS A 60 -2.08 11.28 -12.02
CA CYS A 60 -2.83 10.90 -10.83
C CYS A 60 -3.43 12.10 -10.11
N LEU A 61 -2.63 13.15 -9.92
CA LEU A 61 -3.07 14.41 -9.31
C LEU A 61 -4.20 15.07 -10.11
N HIS A 62 -4.07 15.14 -11.44
CA HIS A 62 -5.11 15.68 -12.33
C HIS A 62 -6.40 14.87 -12.27
N GLU A 63 -6.32 13.53 -12.27
CA GLU A 63 -7.49 12.65 -12.15
C GLU A 63 -8.09 12.67 -10.74
N SER A 64 -7.31 13.09 -9.74
CA SER A 64 -7.66 13.03 -8.31
C SER A 64 -8.11 11.64 -7.83
N ASP A 65 -7.70 10.60 -8.55
CA ASP A 65 -8.03 9.21 -8.26
C ASP A 65 -6.90 8.28 -8.72
N ALA A 66 -6.90 7.05 -8.22
CA ALA A 66 -5.91 6.05 -8.56
C ALA A 66 -5.95 5.70 -10.06
N ILE A 67 -4.77 5.48 -10.63
CA ILE A 67 -4.57 5.11 -12.04
C ILE A 67 -3.54 3.99 -12.17
N VAL A 68 -3.65 3.23 -13.26
CA VAL A 68 -2.64 2.25 -13.68
C VAL A 68 -2.09 2.65 -15.04
N VAL A 69 -0.76 2.79 -15.14
CA VAL A 69 -0.07 3.20 -16.36
C VAL A 69 0.75 2.04 -16.91
N GLN A 70 0.52 1.70 -18.17
CA GLN A 70 1.26 0.67 -18.92
C GLN A 70 1.93 1.24 -20.19
N ASP A 71 1.75 2.54 -20.44
CA ASP A 71 2.33 3.22 -21.61
C ASP A 71 3.85 3.30 -21.46
N PRO A 72 4.64 2.60 -22.29
CA PRO A 72 6.10 2.58 -22.16
C PRO A 72 6.76 3.95 -22.32
N SER A 73 6.08 4.92 -22.95
CA SER A 73 6.62 6.29 -23.08
C SER A 73 6.63 7.07 -21.77
N LEU A 74 5.86 6.62 -20.77
CA LEU A 74 5.77 7.23 -19.44
C LEU A 74 6.51 6.42 -18.37
N LEU A 75 6.99 5.21 -18.70
CA LEU A 75 7.61 4.31 -17.75
C LEU A 75 9.14 4.35 -17.85
N PRO A 76 9.84 4.24 -16.71
CA PRO A 76 11.30 4.05 -16.71
C PRO A 76 11.69 2.72 -17.37
N THR A 77 12.98 2.59 -17.72
CA THR A 77 13.56 1.30 -18.14
C THR A 77 13.33 0.25 -17.05
N ASP A 78 13.12 -1.00 -17.46
CA ASP A 78 12.88 -2.16 -16.57
C ASP A 78 11.60 -2.07 -15.72
N VAL A 79 10.69 -1.15 -16.05
CA VAL A 79 9.35 -1.05 -15.45
C VAL A 79 8.29 -1.49 -16.46
N SER A 80 7.43 -2.44 -16.09
CA SER A 80 6.36 -2.94 -16.97
C SER A 80 5.03 -2.22 -16.76
N ALA A 81 4.81 -1.67 -15.57
CA ALA A 81 3.62 -0.88 -15.25
C ALA A 81 3.89 0.00 -14.02
N ALA A 82 3.03 1.00 -13.81
CA ALA A 82 2.96 1.78 -12.59
C ALA A 82 1.53 1.83 -12.05
N MET A 83 1.37 1.86 -10.73
CA MET A 83 0.15 2.31 -10.09
C MET A 83 0.45 3.62 -9.37
N ALA A 84 -0.43 4.61 -9.54
CA ALA A 84 -0.38 5.82 -8.74
C ALA A 84 -1.64 5.94 -7.89
N ILE A 85 -1.45 6.34 -6.62
CA ILE A 85 -2.51 6.39 -5.60
C ILE A 85 -2.46 7.77 -4.94
N PRO A 86 -3.50 8.58 -5.06
CA PRO A 86 -3.57 9.85 -4.35
C PRO A 86 -4.04 9.62 -2.91
N VAL A 87 -3.44 10.36 -1.99
CA VAL A 87 -3.89 10.46 -0.61
C VAL A 87 -4.52 11.83 -0.41
N HIS A 88 -5.80 11.84 -0.09
CA HIS A 88 -6.57 13.06 0.12
C HIS A 88 -6.66 13.39 1.61
N CYS A 89 -6.68 14.67 1.94
CA CYS A 89 -7.04 15.21 3.25
C CYS A 89 -7.92 16.44 3.00
N ASP A 90 -9.10 16.46 3.61
CA ASP A 90 -10.12 17.51 3.44
C ASP A 90 -10.46 17.79 1.96
N GLY A 91 -10.61 16.71 1.18
CA GLY A 91 -10.96 16.78 -0.25
C GLY A 91 -9.82 17.17 -1.19
N ALA A 92 -8.63 17.52 -0.67
CA ALA A 92 -7.46 17.87 -1.47
C ALA A 92 -6.39 16.76 -1.41
N VAL A 93 -5.74 16.48 -2.54
CA VAL A 93 -4.60 15.55 -2.60
C VAL A 93 -3.40 16.15 -1.86
N GLN A 94 -2.88 15.45 -0.85
CA GLN A 94 -1.69 15.82 -0.07
C GLN A 94 -0.42 15.13 -0.57
N SER A 95 -0.54 13.87 -0.98
CA SER A 95 0.58 13.09 -1.52
C SER A 95 0.08 12.19 -2.63
N VAL A 96 0.96 11.89 -3.58
CA VAL A 96 0.77 10.85 -4.58
C VAL A 96 1.85 9.79 -4.41
N ILE A 97 1.43 8.55 -4.21
CA ILE A 97 2.31 7.38 -4.20
C ILE A 97 2.41 6.88 -5.63
N VAL A 98 3.61 6.54 -6.10
CA VAL A 98 3.85 5.84 -7.37
C VAL A 98 4.61 4.56 -7.10
N LEU A 99 4.01 3.43 -7.48
CA LEU A 99 4.56 2.08 -7.35
C LEU A 99 4.92 1.56 -8.74
N PHE A 100 6.19 1.24 -8.96
CA PHE A 100 6.65 0.66 -10.22
C PHE A 100 6.72 -0.86 -10.15
N ALA A 101 6.03 -1.55 -11.06
CA ALA A 101 6.14 -2.99 -11.24
C ALA A 101 7.38 -3.34 -12.07
N LYS A 102 8.22 -4.23 -11.54
CA LYS A 102 9.45 -4.69 -12.18
C LYS A 102 9.15 -5.51 -13.44
N SER A 103 9.92 -5.27 -14.49
CA SER A 103 9.93 -6.09 -15.70
C SER A 103 10.69 -7.39 -15.47
N ALA A 104 10.34 -8.42 -16.24
CA ALA A 104 11.07 -9.68 -16.18
C ALA A 104 12.57 -9.47 -16.49
N ASN A 105 13.43 -10.02 -15.65
CA ASN A 105 14.89 -10.00 -15.82
C ASN A 105 15.51 -11.35 -15.38
N GLU A 106 16.84 -11.47 -15.38
CA GLU A 106 17.50 -12.72 -14.99
C GLU A 106 17.21 -13.14 -13.54
N ALA A 107 17.06 -12.18 -12.62
CA ALA A 107 16.78 -12.44 -11.22
C ALA A 107 15.32 -12.82 -10.95
N ILE A 108 14.38 -12.18 -11.66
CA ILE A 108 12.95 -12.51 -11.65
C ILE A 108 12.46 -12.67 -13.10
N PRO A 109 12.52 -13.88 -13.68
CA PRO A 109 12.10 -14.10 -15.06
C PRO A 109 10.58 -14.03 -15.25
N ASP A 110 9.83 -14.09 -14.15
CA ASP A 110 8.37 -14.10 -14.14
C ASP A 110 7.82 -13.44 -12.86
N PRO A 111 7.88 -12.10 -12.75
CA PRO A 111 7.32 -11.39 -11.60
C PRO A 111 5.80 -11.54 -11.59
N VAL A 112 5.25 -11.96 -10.45
CA VAL A 112 3.82 -12.20 -10.23
C VAL A 112 3.28 -11.24 -9.18
N GLY A 113 2.41 -10.35 -9.63
CA GLY A 113 1.73 -9.35 -8.82
C GLY A 113 0.68 -8.63 -9.67
N VAL A 114 -0.31 -8.03 -9.01
CA VAL A 114 -1.45 -7.39 -9.67
C VAL A 114 -1.72 -6.02 -9.06
N PHE A 115 -1.99 -5.06 -9.93
CA PHE A 115 -2.56 -3.76 -9.59
C PHE A 115 -3.99 -3.69 -10.13
N GLU A 116 -4.97 -3.30 -9.32
CA GLU A 116 -6.35 -3.07 -9.77
C GLU A 116 -6.88 -1.76 -9.21
N VAL A 117 -7.70 -1.05 -9.98
CA VAL A 117 -8.50 0.09 -9.53
C VAL A 117 -9.97 -0.22 -9.76
N TRP A 118 -10.74 -0.24 -8.68
CA TRP A 118 -12.17 -0.55 -8.69
C TRP A 118 -12.97 0.72 -8.39
N ARG A 119 -13.94 1.07 -9.25
CA ARG A 119 -14.76 2.28 -9.10
C ARG A 119 -16.24 1.95 -9.00
N PRO A 120 -17.04 2.75 -8.28
CA PRO A 120 -18.50 2.67 -8.32
C PRO A 120 -19.02 2.75 -9.76
N VAL A 121 -20.02 1.93 -10.08
CA VAL A 121 -20.69 1.98 -11.39
C VAL A 121 -22.20 1.85 -11.25
N GLY A 122 -22.91 2.49 -12.18
CA GLY A 122 -24.36 2.37 -12.27
C GLY A 122 -25.10 2.98 -11.07
N PRO A 123 -26.41 2.69 -10.95
CA PRO A 123 -27.24 3.17 -9.85
C PRO A 123 -27.22 2.24 -8.62
N TYR A 124 -26.56 1.09 -8.72
CA TYR A 124 -26.45 0.13 -7.63
C TYR A 124 -25.16 0.41 -6.84
N ASP A 125 -25.16 0.10 -5.55
CA ASP A 125 -23.95 0.21 -4.71
C ASP A 125 -22.97 -0.92 -5.06
N GLU A 126 -22.42 -0.88 -6.28
CA GLU A 126 -21.45 -1.84 -6.80
C GLU A 126 -20.22 -1.17 -7.40
N VAL A 127 -19.09 -1.87 -7.38
CA VAL A 127 -17.84 -1.46 -8.03
C VAL A 127 -17.45 -2.39 -9.17
N ALA A 128 -16.86 -1.80 -10.21
CA ALA A 128 -16.30 -2.46 -11.38
C ALA A 128 -14.81 -2.17 -11.53
N LEU A 129 -14.09 -3.09 -12.16
CA LEU A 129 -12.71 -2.86 -12.57
C LEU A 129 -12.68 -1.71 -13.58
N ARG A 130 -11.96 -0.63 -13.25
CA ARG A 130 -11.68 0.49 -14.16
C ARG A 130 -10.41 0.20 -14.95
N GLU A 131 -9.33 -0.09 -14.24
CA GLU A 131 -7.98 -0.27 -14.77
C GLU A 131 -7.24 -1.35 -13.95
N GLY A 132 -6.30 -2.04 -14.58
CA GLY A 132 -5.46 -3.00 -13.87
C GLY A 132 -4.26 -3.48 -14.68
N TYR A 133 -3.27 -4.03 -13.98
CA TYR A 133 -2.08 -4.66 -14.54
C TYR A 133 -1.89 -6.03 -13.89
N TYR A 134 -1.73 -7.07 -14.71
CA TYR A 134 -1.79 -8.47 -14.30
C TYR A 134 -0.54 -9.26 -14.68
N GLY A 135 0.45 -8.62 -15.31
CA GLY A 135 1.61 -9.31 -15.90
C GLY A 135 1.14 -10.44 -16.83
N LYS A 136 1.56 -11.68 -16.54
CA LYS A 136 1.19 -12.87 -17.33
C LYS A 136 -0.10 -13.57 -16.86
N LEU A 137 -0.83 -13.00 -15.89
CA LEU A 137 -2.05 -13.61 -15.32
C LEU A 137 -3.31 -13.30 -16.17
N GLU A 138 -3.26 -13.57 -17.47
CA GLU A 138 -4.34 -13.24 -18.42
C GLU A 138 -5.71 -13.80 -18.02
N ARG A 139 -5.74 -15.03 -17.48
CA ARG A 139 -6.99 -15.64 -17.00
C ARG A 139 -7.60 -14.86 -15.84
N PHE A 140 -6.76 -14.38 -14.92
CA PHE A 140 -7.21 -13.59 -13.79
C PHE A 140 -7.74 -12.22 -14.26
N GLN A 141 -7.00 -11.55 -15.16
CA GLN A 141 -7.43 -10.30 -15.81
C GLN A 141 -8.78 -10.43 -16.51
N ASN A 142 -8.95 -11.50 -17.30
CA ASN A 142 -10.17 -11.74 -18.06
C ASN A 142 -11.37 -11.85 -17.12
N VAL A 143 -11.26 -12.60 -16.02
CA VAL A 143 -12.38 -12.71 -15.09
C VAL A 143 -12.59 -11.39 -14.35
N SER A 144 -11.55 -10.76 -13.80
CA SER A 144 -11.66 -9.48 -13.08
C SER A 144 -12.42 -8.41 -13.89
N SER A 145 -12.26 -8.38 -15.22
CA SER A 145 -12.94 -7.42 -16.10
C SER A 145 -14.49 -7.55 -16.10
N PHE A 146 -15.02 -8.76 -15.89
CA PHE A 146 -16.47 -9.02 -15.92
C PHE A 146 -17.13 -9.01 -14.55
N VAL A 147 -16.36 -9.09 -13.46
CA VAL A 147 -16.98 -9.18 -12.13
C VAL A 147 -17.32 -7.80 -11.59
N ARG A 148 -18.39 -7.75 -10.79
CA ARG A 148 -18.80 -6.61 -9.97
C ARG A 148 -18.87 -7.03 -8.51
N PHE A 149 -18.55 -6.11 -7.61
CA PHE A 149 -18.71 -6.33 -6.17
C PHE A 149 -19.73 -5.33 -5.65
N GLU A 150 -20.76 -5.81 -4.97
CA GLU A 150 -21.58 -4.94 -4.14
C GLU A 150 -20.75 -4.35 -2.99
N LYS A 151 -21.13 -3.18 -2.49
CA LYS A 151 -20.61 -2.63 -1.25
C LYS A 151 -20.77 -3.67 -0.12
N GLY A 152 -19.72 -3.84 0.67
CA GLY A 152 -19.60 -4.87 1.71
C GLY A 152 -19.21 -6.27 1.21
N ASN A 153 -19.10 -6.49 -0.11
CA ASN A 153 -18.77 -7.80 -0.68
C ASN A 153 -17.43 -7.81 -1.40
N GLY A 154 -16.59 -8.80 -1.07
CA GLY A 154 -15.22 -8.90 -1.59
C GLY A 154 -14.34 -7.72 -1.22
N LEU A 155 -13.05 -7.80 -1.54
CA LEU A 155 -12.07 -6.83 -1.04
C LEU A 155 -12.41 -5.36 -1.42
N PRO A 156 -12.68 -5.00 -2.69
CA PRO A 156 -13.16 -3.66 -3.06
C PRO A 156 -14.42 -3.21 -2.32
N GLY A 157 -15.44 -4.07 -2.24
CA GLY A 157 -16.73 -3.72 -1.64
C GLY A 157 -16.61 -3.52 -0.14
N VAL A 158 -15.82 -4.36 0.54
CA VAL A 158 -15.56 -4.23 1.99
C VAL A 158 -14.77 -2.96 2.29
N VAL A 159 -13.74 -2.62 1.49
CA VAL A 159 -13.00 -1.36 1.64
C VAL A 159 -13.92 -0.16 1.45
N TRP A 160 -14.82 -0.21 0.48
CA TRP A 160 -15.84 0.84 0.31
C TRP A 160 -16.78 0.94 1.51
N GLU A 161 -17.31 -0.19 2.00
CA GLU A 161 -18.23 -0.20 3.13
C GLU A 161 -17.60 0.34 4.41
N GLN A 162 -16.40 -0.09 4.71
CA GLN A 162 -15.72 0.26 5.95
C GLN A 162 -15.04 1.64 5.89
N GLY A 163 -14.83 2.19 4.69
CA GLY A 163 -14.13 3.46 4.51
C GLY A 163 -12.69 3.42 5.03
N ARG A 164 -12.03 2.26 4.99
CA ARG A 164 -10.66 2.06 5.48
C ARG A 164 -9.97 0.95 4.72
N ALA A 165 -8.64 0.94 4.78
CA ALA A 165 -7.87 -0.11 4.15
C ALA A 165 -8.14 -1.48 4.77
N LEU A 166 -7.94 -2.53 3.98
CA LEU A 166 -8.04 -3.91 4.44
C LEU A 166 -6.90 -4.72 3.85
N ALA A 167 -6.04 -5.25 4.72
CA ALA A 167 -5.05 -6.26 4.35
C ALA A 167 -5.66 -7.65 4.56
N GLN A 168 -5.47 -8.54 3.59
CA GLN A 168 -6.01 -9.89 3.62
C GLN A 168 -4.91 -10.88 3.23
N ASP A 169 -4.63 -11.81 4.14
CA ASP A 169 -3.76 -12.95 3.87
C ASP A 169 -4.59 -14.17 3.41
N ASP A 170 -3.88 -15.21 2.97
CA ASP A 170 -4.47 -16.50 2.58
C ASP A 170 -5.62 -16.38 1.57
N LEU A 171 -5.38 -15.59 0.51
CA LEU A 171 -6.36 -15.31 -0.54
C LEU A 171 -6.95 -16.57 -1.17
N ALA A 172 -6.16 -17.63 -1.30
CA ALA A 172 -6.58 -18.91 -1.86
C ALA A 172 -7.75 -19.55 -1.09
N ASN A 173 -7.85 -19.31 0.22
CA ASN A 173 -8.90 -19.86 1.07
C ASN A 173 -10.01 -18.84 1.40
N HIS A 174 -9.92 -17.60 0.90
CA HIS A 174 -10.88 -16.56 1.23
C HIS A 174 -12.10 -16.60 0.30
N MET A 175 -13.29 -16.80 0.89
CA MET A 175 -14.56 -16.98 0.18
C MET A 175 -14.92 -15.86 -0.82
N GLY A 176 -14.42 -14.64 -0.59
CA GLY A 176 -14.64 -13.48 -1.47
C GLY A 176 -13.59 -13.25 -2.58
N PHE A 177 -12.46 -13.98 -2.56
CA PHE A 177 -11.39 -13.84 -3.55
C PHE A 177 -11.53 -14.82 -4.73
N LEU A 178 -12.47 -15.77 -4.66
CA LEU A 178 -12.69 -16.85 -5.63
C LEU A 178 -13.28 -16.40 -6.98
N ARG A 179 -12.76 -15.32 -7.56
CA ARG A 179 -13.05 -14.88 -8.93
C ARG A 179 -12.19 -15.59 -9.96
N ALA A 180 -11.21 -16.37 -9.55
CA ALA A 180 -10.53 -17.31 -10.44
C ALA A 180 -10.42 -18.67 -9.76
N ALA A 181 -11.26 -19.61 -10.19
CA ALA A 181 -10.94 -21.03 -10.02
C ALA A 181 -9.84 -21.38 -11.04
N GLY A 182 -8.63 -21.73 -10.56
CA GLY A 182 -7.56 -22.29 -11.40
C GLY A 182 -6.14 -21.85 -11.04
N ALA A 183 -5.16 -22.55 -11.62
CA ALA A 183 -3.72 -22.51 -11.29
C ALA A 183 -3.03 -21.13 -11.30
N SER A 184 -3.64 -20.09 -11.89
CA SER A 184 -3.09 -18.73 -11.92
C SER A 184 -3.37 -17.95 -10.63
N ALA A 185 -4.52 -18.20 -9.98
CA ALA A 185 -4.86 -17.55 -8.70
C ALA A 185 -4.10 -18.17 -7.53
N ASP A 186 -3.74 -19.46 -7.64
CA ASP A 186 -2.92 -20.18 -6.66
C ASP A 186 -1.52 -19.56 -6.46
N LEU A 187 -1.08 -18.69 -7.38
CA LEU A 187 0.18 -17.95 -7.26
C LEU A 187 0.05 -16.73 -6.33
N LEU A 188 -1.15 -16.19 -6.17
CA LEU A 188 -1.43 -15.00 -5.36
C LEU A 188 -1.72 -15.42 -3.92
N ASN A 189 -1.15 -14.70 -2.95
CA ASN A 189 -1.24 -15.10 -1.54
C ASN A 189 -1.90 -14.06 -0.64
N SER A 190 -1.60 -12.78 -0.84
CA SER A 190 -2.12 -11.70 -0.01
C SER A 190 -2.42 -10.45 -0.83
N ALA A 191 -3.35 -9.65 -0.33
CA ALA A 191 -3.73 -8.38 -0.95
C ALA A 191 -3.91 -7.30 0.10
N VAL A 192 -3.83 -6.05 -0.35
CA VAL A 192 -4.33 -4.90 0.39
C VAL A 192 -5.20 -4.05 -0.52
N GLY A 193 -6.38 -3.68 -0.04
CA GLY A 193 -7.22 -2.68 -0.65
C GLY A 193 -7.07 -1.36 0.09
N LEU A 194 -6.81 -0.29 -0.66
CA LEU A 194 -6.64 1.08 -0.18
C LEU A 194 -7.83 1.90 -0.68
N PRO A 195 -8.60 2.54 0.22
CA PRO A 195 -9.70 3.41 -0.19
C PRO A 195 -9.17 4.74 -0.73
N ILE A 196 -9.77 5.24 -1.81
CA ILE A 196 -9.57 6.61 -2.29
C ILE A 196 -10.88 7.37 -2.03
N PHE A 197 -10.81 8.32 -1.11
CA PHE A 197 -11.90 9.26 -0.81
C PHE A 197 -11.40 10.67 -1.08
N ALA A 198 -12.19 11.47 -1.81
CA ALA A 198 -12.06 12.93 -1.76
C ALA A 198 -13.13 13.43 -0.78
N GLU A 199 -14.16 14.11 -1.29
CA GLU A 199 -15.39 14.38 -0.52
C GLU A 199 -16.28 13.14 -0.38
N GLN A 200 -16.14 12.20 -1.32
CA GLN A 200 -16.89 10.95 -1.39
C GLN A 200 -15.96 9.82 -1.84
N TYR A 201 -16.41 8.58 -1.68
CA TYR A 201 -15.71 7.41 -2.20
C TYR A 201 -15.54 7.50 -3.72
N LEU A 202 -14.30 7.44 -4.20
CA LEU A 202 -13.98 7.48 -5.62
C LEU A 202 -13.66 6.09 -6.16
N SER A 203 -12.78 5.37 -5.46
CA SER A 203 -12.31 4.06 -5.88
C SER A 203 -11.65 3.28 -4.75
N THR A 204 -11.30 2.03 -5.04
CA THR A 204 -10.34 1.24 -4.25
C THR A 204 -9.18 0.83 -5.14
N ALA A 205 -7.96 1.20 -4.75
CA ALA A 205 -6.73 0.65 -5.31
C ALA A 205 -6.41 -0.67 -4.60
N ILE A 206 -6.13 -1.72 -5.36
CA ILE A 206 -5.76 -3.03 -4.82
C ILE A 206 -4.38 -3.42 -5.31
N LEU A 207 -3.56 -3.85 -4.35
CA LEU A 207 -2.29 -4.50 -4.58
C LEU A 207 -2.46 -5.98 -4.22
N ILE A 208 -2.18 -6.89 -5.15
CA ILE A 208 -2.18 -8.34 -4.89
C ILE A 208 -0.79 -8.86 -5.16
N GLN A 209 -0.20 -9.53 -4.18
CA GLN A 209 1.14 -10.07 -4.27
C GLN A 209 1.15 -11.60 -4.31
N SER A 210 2.29 -12.14 -4.73
CA SER A 210 2.60 -13.57 -4.67
C SER A 210 3.71 -13.83 -3.66
N LYS A 211 3.80 -15.07 -3.18
CA LYS A 211 4.97 -15.50 -2.36
C LYS A 211 6.27 -15.48 -3.16
N ARG A 212 6.21 -15.70 -4.48
CA ARG A 212 7.38 -15.78 -5.36
C ARG A 212 8.01 -14.41 -5.58
N SER A 213 7.17 -13.39 -5.72
CA SER A 213 7.61 -12.01 -5.85
C SER A 213 6.74 -11.11 -5.00
N PRO A 214 7.03 -11.00 -3.69
CA PRO A 214 6.26 -10.14 -2.81
C PRO A 214 6.45 -8.67 -3.20
N MET A 215 5.40 -7.87 -3.00
CA MET A 215 5.49 -6.42 -3.04
C MET A 215 5.99 -5.87 -1.71
N ALA A 216 5.54 -6.46 -0.60
CA ALA A 216 5.92 -6.11 0.76
C ALA A 216 6.01 -7.37 1.62
N ARG A 217 6.99 -7.42 2.54
CA ARG A 217 7.16 -8.51 3.52
C ARG A 217 6.04 -8.54 4.55
N ALA A 218 5.56 -7.37 4.93
CA ALA A 218 4.46 -7.21 5.86
C ALA A 218 3.57 -6.05 5.41
N ILE A 219 2.27 -6.22 5.57
CA ILE A 219 1.27 -5.18 5.39
C ILE A 219 0.44 -5.14 6.66
N GLU A 220 0.24 -3.94 7.20
CA GLU A 220 -0.50 -3.73 8.44
C GLU A 220 -1.43 -2.54 8.30
N VAL A 221 -2.67 -2.66 8.79
CA VAL A 221 -3.63 -1.56 8.85
C VAL A 221 -3.94 -1.24 10.31
N TRP A 222 -3.52 -0.04 10.71
CA TRP A 222 -3.65 0.49 12.06
C TRP A 222 -4.78 1.52 12.12
N ASN A 223 -5.82 1.25 12.90
CA ASN A 223 -6.88 2.23 13.17
C ASN A 223 -6.48 3.12 14.34
N ILE A 224 -6.78 4.41 14.25
CA ILE A 224 -6.49 5.36 15.32
C ILE A 224 -7.68 5.43 16.28
N ASP A 225 -7.38 5.33 17.57
CA ASP A 225 -8.33 5.45 18.67
C ASP A 225 -7.75 6.40 19.73
N GLY A 226 -8.00 7.69 19.52
CA GLY A 226 -7.47 8.75 20.36
C GLY A 226 -5.94 8.87 20.26
N LYS A 227 -5.22 8.44 21.31
CA LYS A 227 -3.75 8.45 21.36
C LYS A 227 -3.13 7.08 21.09
N GLU A 228 -3.95 6.08 20.80
CA GLU A 228 -3.54 4.72 20.52
C GLU A 228 -3.83 4.37 19.06
N CYS A 229 -3.18 3.33 18.59
CA CYS A 229 -3.42 2.67 17.31
C CYS A 229 -3.71 1.20 17.57
N GLU A 230 -4.74 0.66 16.94
CA GLU A 230 -5.07 -0.77 16.97
C GLU A 230 -4.80 -1.41 15.61
N LEU A 231 -4.04 -2.51 15.59
CA LEU A 231 -3.86 -3.32 14.39
C LEU A 231 -5.16 -4.05 14.08
N THR A 232 -5.82 -3.70 12.97
CA THR A 232 -7.14 -4.25 12.63
C THR A 232 -7.13 -5.22 11.45
N SER A 233 -6.10 -5.18 10.62
CA SER A 233 -5.85 -6.20 9.61
C SER A 233 -4.38 -6.24 9.23
N GLN A 234 -3.92 -7.39 8.76
CA GLN A 234 -2.52 -7.64 8.48
C GLN A 234 -2.35 -8.76 7.46
N ALA A 235 -1.27 -8.68 6.69
CA ALA A 235 -0.81 -9.76 5.84
C ALA A 235 0.70 -9.90 5.96
N TYR A 236 1.17 -11.09 6.35
CA TYR A 236 2.58 -11.35 6.59
C TYR A 236 3.09 -12.37 5.59
N GLY A 237 4.09 -11.96 4.79
CA GLY A 237 4.83 -12.85 3.91
C GLY A 237 5.79 -13.77 4.68
N ASP A 238 6.96 -14.01 4.11
CA ASP A 238 8.00 -14.82 4.73
C ASP A 238 8.78 -14.01 5.79
N VAL A 239 8.16 -13.90 6.97
CA VAL A 239 8.70 -13.27 8.17
C VAL A 239 8.55 -14.22 9.36
N GLU A 240 9.51 -14.17 10.29
CA GLU A 240 9.49 -14.99 11.50
C GLU A 240 8.22 -14.77 12.33
N GLN A 241 7.77 -15.81 13.05
CA GLN A 241 6.59 -15.71 13.91
C GLN A 241 6.73 -14.60 14.97
N ALA A 242 7.94 -14.36 15.48
CA ALA A 242 8.22 -13.31 16.46
C ALA A 242 8.07 -11.88 15.89
N PHE A 243 8.08 -11.73 14.57
CA PHE A 243 7.80 -10.47 13.89
C PHE A 243 6.30 -10.19 13.78
N ARG A 244 5.46 -11.22 13.79
CA ARG A 244 4.03 -11.08 13.53
C ARG A 244 3.32 -10.49 14.75
N LEU A 245 2.43 -9.54 14.52
CA LEU A 245 1.52 -9.01 15.53
C LEU A 245 0.12 -9.57 15.31
N ASP A 246 -0.60 -9.78 16.40
CA ASP A 246 -1.97 -10.25 16.34
C ASP A 246 -2.94 -9.08 16.10
N SER A 247 -4.06 -9.34 15.41
CA SER A 247 -5.15 -8.37 15.33
C SER A 247 -5.62 -7.99 16.72
N GLY A 248 -5.90 -6.70 16.94
CA GLY A 248 -6.22 -6.13 18.25
C GLY A 248 -4.99 -5.68 19.05
N THR A 249 -3.78 -5.89 18.54
CA THR A 249 -2.56 -5.30 19.15
C THR A 249 -2.70 -3.78 19.18
N ARG A 250 -2.44 -3.17 20.35
CA ARG A 250 -2.50 -1.71 20.54
C ARG A 250 -1.13 -1.13 20.88
N VAL A 251 -0.83 0.01 20.28
CA VAL A 251 0.41 0.79 20.52
C VAL A 251 0.09 2.28 20.57
N PRO A 252 0.87 3.10 21.29
CA PRO A 252 0.70 4.56 21.23
C PRO A 252 0.87 5.09 19.80
N LEU A 253 0.02 6.02 19.37
CA LEU A 253 0.10 6.69 18.06
C LEU A 253 1.46 7.35 17.83
N ALA A 254 2.14 7.80 18.89
CA ALA A 254 3.47 8.41 18.80
C ALA A 254 4.59 7.41 18.43
N THR A 255 4.29 6.11 18.31
CA THR A 255 5.29 5.06 18.12
C THR A 255 5.82 5.04 16.68
N GLY A 256 7.11 5.28 16.51
CA GLY A 256 7.85 5.05 15.26
C GLY A 256 7.18 5.67 14.03
N ILE A 257 7.04 4.88 12.97
CA ILE A 257 6.46 5.32 11.70
C ILE A 257 4.99 5.80 11.81
N LEU A 258 4.22 5.29 12.77
CA LEU A 258 2.85 5.78 13.02
C LEU A 258 2.88 7.23 13.53
N GLY A 259 3.82 7.52 14.43
CA GLY A 259 4.03 8.86 14.98
C GLY A 259 4.50 9.86 13.92
N LEU A 260 5.34 9.42 12.98
CA LEU A 260 5.76 10.24 11.85
C LEU A 260 4.57 10.64 10.96
N VAL A 261 3.65 9.71 10.68
CA VAL A 261 2.44 10.04 9.93
C VAL A 261 1.54 11.00 10.72
N ALA A 262 1.39 10.77 12.02
CA ALA A 262 0.62 11.66 12.90
C ALA A 262 1.20 13.08 12.94
N GLU A 263 2.53 13.23 12.92
CA GLU A 263 3.22 14.51 12.91
C GLU A 263 3.12 15.21 11.55
N HIS A 264 3.38 14.50 10.46
CA HIS A 264 3.51 15.10 9.14
C HIS A 264 2.20 15.18 8.35
N GLN A 265 1.16 14.43 8.74
CA GLN A 265 -0.16 14.40 8.08
C GLN A 265 -0.09 14.14 6.57
N ARG A 266 0.86 13.30 6.15
CA ARG A 266 1.10 12.91 4.75
C ARG A 266 1.69 11.51 4.68
N VAL A 267 1.87 11.00 3.46
CA VAL A 267 2.56 9.73 3.24
C VAL A 267 3.99 9.81 3.75
N VAL A 268 4.43 8.78 4.48
CA VAL A 268 5.78 8.68 5.05
C VAL A 268 6.52 7.51 4.41
N LEU A 269 7.74 7.77 3.93
CA LEU A 269 8.65 6.77 3.38
C LEU A 269 9.98 6.85 4.13
N ILE A 270 10.44 5.75 4.72
CA ILE A 270 11.64 5.70 5.56
C ILE A 270 12.48 4.45 5.30
N GLU A 271 13.77 4.54 5.63
CA GLU A 271 14.72 3.42 5.73
C GLU A 271 15.22 3.23 7.17
N ASP A 272 14.56 3.88 8.14
CA ASP A 272 14.89 3.76 9.56
C ASP A 272 14.23 2.52 10.15
N MET A 273 15.04 1.48 10.38
CA MET A 273 14.57 0.19 10.87
C MET A 273 13.99 0.27 12.28
N GLU A 274 14.53 1.11 13.17
CA GLU A 274 14.02 1.24 14.55
C GLU A 274 12.61 1.83 14.54
N ALA A 275 12.38 2.86 13.74
CA ALA A 275 11.06 3.46 13.57
C ALA A 275 10.06 2.52 12.88
N LEU A 276 10.53 1.65 11.99
CA LEU A 276 9.70 0.69 11.27
C LEU A 276 9.26 -0.50 12.14
N LEU A 277 10.13 -0.95 13.05
CA LEU A 277 9.88 -2.12 13.88
C LEU A 277 8.81 -1.89 14.96
N LEU A 278 8.43 -0.64 15.23
CA LEU A 278 7.47 -0.27 16.28
C LEU A 278 7.89 -0.84 17.64
N THR A 279 7.17 -1.86 18.13
CA THR A 279 7.43 -2.52 19.41
C THR A 279 8.23 -3.83 19.28
N ARG A 280 8.64 -4.20 18.06
CA ARG A 280 9.35 -5.46 17.80
C ARG A 280 10.80 -5.42 18.29
N PRO A 281 11.34 -6.57 18.75
CA PRO A 281 12.74 -6.66 19.17
C PRO A 281 13.69 -6.49 17.98
N ALA A 282 14.64 -5.55 18.09
CA ALA A 282 15.61 -5.23 17.04
C ALA A 282 16.65 -6.34 16.77
N ASP A 283 16.84 -7.28 17.70
CA ASP A 283 17.89 -8.30 17.67
C ASP A 283 17.49 -9.63 16.99
N ARG A 284 16.26 -9.76 16.46
CA ARG A 284 15.70 -11.09 16.07
C ARG A 284 14.90 -11.14 14.77
N VAL A 285 15.27 -10.38 13.75
CA VAL A 285 14.50 -10.41 12.50
C VAL A 285 15.46 -10.38 11.33
N MET A 286 15.85 -11.54 10.81
CA MET A 286 16.53 -11.63 9.52
C MET A 286 15.87 -12.69 8.63
N PRO A 287 15.43 -12.33 7.41
CA PRO A 287 15.52 -11.00 6.81
C PRO A 287 14.41 -10.06 7.34
N SER A 288 14.80 -8.97 7.99
CA SER A 288 13.90 -7.89 8.44
C SER A 288 13.54 -6.97 7.29
N PRO A 289 12.38 -6.31 7.36
CA PRO A 289 12.13 -5.15 6.53
C PRO A 289 13.15 -4.04 6.83
N THR A 290 13.69 -3.44 5.77
CA THR A 290 14.70 -2.37 5.85
C THR A 290 14.14 -1.02 5.46
N ALA A 291 12.95 -0.99 4.86
CA ALA A 291 12.26 0.23 4.50
C ALA A 291 10.74 0.08 4.70
N GLY A 292 10.06 1.21 4.84
CA GLY A 292 8.61 1.23 5.05
C GLY A 292 7.93 2.40 4.39
N LEU A 293 6.72 2.15 3.88
CA LEU A 293 5.77 3.13 3.38
C LEU A 293 4.56 3.14 4.31
N ALA A 294 4.26 4.27 4.94
CA ALA A 294 3.06 4.47 5.72
C ALA A 294 2.11 5.44 5.01
N ILE A 295 0.89 4.96 4.76
CA ILE A 295 -0.16 5.61 3.97
C ILE A 295 -1.26 6.04 4.93
N PRO A 296 -1.43 7.33 5.21
CA PRO A 296 -2.55 7.80 6.01
C PRO A 296 -3.86 7.71 5.23
N PHE A 297 -4.94 7.47 5.96
CA PHE A 297 -6.30 7.70 5.50
C PHE A 297 -6.96 8.74 6.39
N PHE A 298 -7.59 9.73 5.76
CA PHE A 298 -8.26 10.83 6.45
C PHE A 298 -9.77 10.76 6.24
N ASP A 299 -10.54 10.91 7.32
CA ASP A 299 -11.96 11.22 7.28
C ASP A 299 -12.13 12.74 7.42
N GLY A 300 -12.39 13.42 6.30
CA GLY A 300 -12.22 14.87 6.20
C GLY A 300 -10.76 15.24 6.49
N SER A 301 -10.53 16.03 7.55
CA SER A 301 -9.19 16.38 8.02
C SER A 301 -8.67 15.50 9.16
N HIS A 302 -9.44 14.50 9.59
CA HIS A 302 -9.09 13.66 10.74
C HIS A 302 -8.36 12.40 10.29
N LEU A 303 -7.11 12.22 10.75
CA LEU A 303 -6.36 10.98 10.50
C LEU A 303 -7.07 9.81 11.21
N SER A 304 -7.60 8.88 10.42
CA SER A 304 -8.47 7.79 10.90
C SER A 304 -7.74 6.45 10.95
N SER A 305 -6.90 6.17 9.95
CA SER A 305 -6.07 4.96 9.92
C SER A 305 -4.77 5.16 9.19
N ILE A 306 -3.82 4.24 9.40
CA ILE A 306 -2.51 4.23 8.76
C ILE A 306 -2.26 2.82 8.23
N THR A 307 -2.00 2.70 6.93
CA THR A 307 -1.57 1.44 6.31
C THR A 307 -0.06 1.44 6.16
N VAL A 308 0.63 0.44 6.72
CA VAL A 308 2.09 0.31 6.65
C VAL A 308 2.46 -0.87 5.77
N LEU A 309 3.23 -0.62 4.72
CA LEU A 309 3.90 -1.63 3.90
C LEU A 309 5.37 -1.65 4.30
N MET A 310 5.86 -2.82 4.69
CA MET A 310 7.25 -3.03 5.10
C MET A 310 7.96 -3.88 4.06
N PHE A 311 9.09 -3.41 3.56
CA PHE A 311 9.82 -4.04 2.46
C PHE A 311 11.11 -4.70 2.93
#